data_AF-A0A1L5KPG5-F1
#
_entry.id   AF-A0A1L5KPG5-F1
#
_cell.length_a   1.000
_cell.length_b   1.000
_cell.length_c   1.000
_cell.angle_alpha   90.00
_cell.angle_beta   90.00
_cell.angle_gamma   90.00
#
_symmetry.space_group_name_H-M   'P 1'
#
loop_
_entity.id
_entity.type
_entity.pdbx_description
1 polymer ?
#
loop_
_entity_poly.entity_id
_entity_poly.type
_entity_poly.pdbx_seq_one_letter_code
_entity_poly.pdbx_strand_id
1 'polypeptide(L)' 'MQKKEEMNMNAIVAADKNWAIGYKNKLLVSIPADMKFFRQMTGGKVVVMGRKTLESFPNGLPLKNRTNIVLTS' A
#
# COMPACT_ATOMS: atom_id res chain seq x y z
N MET A 1 6.00 -34.90 -7.78
CA MET A 1 4.94 -34.03 -7.24
C MET A 1 5.54 -32.63 -7.04
N GLN A 2 5.24 -31.68 -7.92
CA GLN A 2 5.68 -30.29 -7.76
C GLN A 2 4.75 -29.61 -6.74
N LYS A 3 5.34 -29.06 -5.67
CA LYS A 3 4.63 -28.25 -4.67
C LYS A 3 4.15 -26.99 -5.39
N LYS A 4 2.83 -26.82 -5.55
CA LYS A 4 2.26 -25.59 -6.10
C LYS A 4 2.67 -24.45 -5.18
N GLU A 5 3.39 -23.45 -5.70
CA GLU A 5 3.72 -22.26 -4.91
C GLU A 5 2.41 -21.62 -4.44
N GLU A 6 2.23 -21.55 -3.12
CA GLU A 6 1.12 -20.82 -2.51
C GLU A 6 1.36 -19.31 -2.73
N MET A 7 0.63 -18.73 -3.67
CA MET A 7 0.59 -17.29 -3.84
C MET A 7 -0.17 -16.64 -2.68
N ASN A 8 0.55 -16.25 -1.62
CA ASN A 8 -0.03 -15.53 -0.49
C ASN A 8 -0.04 -14.02 -0.75
N MET A 9 -1.23 -13.41 -0.70
CA MET A 9 -1.39 -11.97 -0.62
C MET A 9 -1.31 -11.52 0.84
N ASN A 10 -0.54 -10.46 1.09
CA ASN A 10 -0.41 -9.85 2.41
C ASN A 10 -1.03 -8.45 2.40
N ALA A 11 -1.79 -8.12 3.44
CA ALA A 11 -2.22 -6.76 3.69
C ALA A 11 -1.17 -6.02 4.54
N ILE A 12 -0.94 -4.75 4.23
CA ILE A 12 -0.12 -3.83 5.03
C ILE A 12 -0.91 -2.53 5.18
N VAL A 13 -1.19 -2.14 6.42
CA VAL A 13 -2.08 -1.02 6.74
C VAL A 13 -1.71 -0.40 8.09
N ALA A 14 -1.78 0.93 8.17
CA ALA A 14 -1.77 1.66 9.42
C ALA A 14 -3.21 2.03 9.79
N ALA A 15 -3.66 1.61 10.96
CA ALA A 15 -5.02 1.84 11.45
C ALA A 15 -4.99 2.47 12.85
N ASP A 16 -5.96 3.34 13.14
CA ASP A 16 -6.16 3.83 14.50
C ASP A 16 -6.93 2.81 15.38
N LYS A 17 -7.15 3.16 16.65
CA LYS A 17 -7.90 2.32 17.61
C LYS A 17 -9.36 2.03 17.21
N ASN A 18 -9.90 2.79 16.26
CA ASN A 18 -11.26 2.68 15.74
C ASN A 18 -11.28 2.12 14.31
N TRP A 19 -10.18 1.52 13.84
CA TRP A 19 -10.01 0.96 12.50
C TRP A 19 -10.07 1.96 11.34
N ALA A 20 -9.96 3.26 11.61
CA ALA A 20 -9.82 4.24 10.55
C ALA A 20 -8.40 4.14 9.93
N ILE A 21 -8.32 4.28 8.60
CA ILE A 21 -7.06 4.20 7.82
C ILE A 21 -6.76 5.47 7.01
N GLY A 22 -7.76 6.35 6.88
CA GLY A 22 -7.64 7.61 6.15
C GLY A 22 -8.89 8.47 6.30
N TYR A 23 -8.75 9.77 6.03
CA TYR A 23 -9.83 10.75 6.08
C TYR A 23 -9.67 11.77 4.95
N LYS A 24 -10.76 12.05 4.22
CA LYS A 24 -10.78 12.97 3.06
C LYS A 24 -9.63 12.74 2.06
N ASN A 25 -9.43 11.47 1.68
CA ASN A 25 -8.37 11.03 0.75
C ASN A 25 -6.94 11.34 1.21
N LYS A 26 -6.71 11.38 2.53
CA LYS A 26 -5.39 11.55 3.16
C LYS A 26 -5.19 10.53 4.28
N LEU A 27 -3.94 10.28 4.66
CA LEU A 27 -3.61 9.53 5.87
C LEU A 27 -4.16 10.27 7.10
N LEU A 28 -4.56 9.52 8.14
CA LEU A 28 -4.99 10.10 9.42
C LEU A 28 -3.88 10.91 10.09
N VAL A 29 -2.65 10.41 10.00
CA VAL A 29 -1.44 11.00 10.57
C VAL A 29 -0.25 10.63 9.70
N SER A 30 0.75 11.50 9.62
CA SER A 30 2.03 11.21 8.98
C SER A 30 3.03 10.71 10.01
N ILE A 31 3.41 9.43 9.92
CA ILE A 31 4.41 8.80 10.80
C ILE A 31 5.61 8.40 9.93
N PRO A 32 6.74 9.12 9.99
CA PRO A 32 7.90 8.83 9.13
C PRO A 32 8.44 7.41 9.29
N ALA A 33 8.40 6.85 10.50
CA ALA A 33 8.82 5.49 10.79
C ALA A 33 7.92 4.43 10.11
N ASP A 34 6.60 4.63 10.11
CA ASP A 34 5.64 3.77 9.41
C ASP A 34 5.86 3.82 7.89
N MET A 35 6.07 5.02 7.34
CA MET A 35 6.40 5.17 5.91
C MET A 35 7.72 4.48 5.53
N LYS A 36 8.72 4.50 6.43
CA LYS A 36 9.98 3.76 6.24
C LYS A 36 9.72 2.25 6.25
N PHE A 37 8.94 1.75 7.22
CA PHE A 37 8.56 0.35 7.30
C PHE A 37 7.81 -0.11 6.05
N PHE A 38 6.79 0.63 5.61
CA PHE A 38 6.04 0.34 4.38
C PHE A 38 6.97 0.22 3.15
N ARG A 39 7.93 1.15 3.00
CA ARG A 39 8.92 1.09 1.89
C ARG A 39 9.81 -0.14 1.98
N GLN A 40 10.29 -0.49 3.17
CA GLN A 40 11.11 -1.68 3.39
C GLN A 40 10.35 -2.97 3.08
N MET A 41 9.09 -3.06 3.51
CA MET A 41 8.27 -4.25 3.31
C MET A 41 7.80 -4.45 1.87
N THR A 42 7.62 -3.36 1.11
CA THR A 42 7.06 -3.38 -0.25
C THR A 42 8.09 -3.20 -1.37
N GLY A 43 9.33 -2.79 -1.06
CA GLY A 43 10.35 -2.54 -2.07
C GLY A 43 10.62 -3.76 -2.96
N GLY A 44 10.64 -3.55 -4.28
CA GLY A 44 10.86 -4.62 -5.27
C GLY A 44 9.68 -5.59 -5.45
N LYS A 45 8.57 -5.41 -4.72
CA LYS A 45 7.38 -6.27 -4.78
C LYS A 45 6.27 -5.65 -5.62
N VAL A 46 5.24 -6.45 -5.87
CA VAL A 46 3.96 -5.99 -6.39
C VAL A 46 3.16 -5.33 -5.26
N VAL A 47 2.65 -4.13 -5.51
CA VAL A 47 1.74 -3.40 -4.62
C VAL A 47 0.42 -3.20 -5.34
N VAL A 48 -0.64 -3.75 -4.76
CA VAL A 48 -2.02 -3.58 -5.24
C VAL A 48 -2.69 -2.49 -4.42
N MET A 49 -3.33 -1.53 -5.06
CA MET A 49 -4.05 -0.44 -4.40
C MET A 49 -5.27 0.00 -5.20
N GLY A 50 -6.18 0.76 -4.58
CA GLY A 50 -7.29 1.40 -5.29
C GLY A 50 -6.89 2.74 -5.93
N ARG A 51 -7.62 3.17 -6.97
CA ARG A 51 -7.41 4.47 -7.63
C ARG A 51 -7.32 5.66 -6.65
N LYS A 52 -8.24 5.74 -5.69
CA LYS A 52 -8.26 6.83 -4.68
C LYS A 52 -6.99 6.86 -3.82
N THR A 53 -6.42 5.69 -3.50
CA THR A 53 -5.16 5.60 -2.77
C THR A 53 -4.01 6.16 -3.59
N LEU A 54 -3.93 5.85 -4.89
CA LEU A 54 -2.92 6.43 -5.78
C LEU A 54 -3.05 7.96 -5.83
N GLU A 55 -4.26 8.49 -5.96
CA GLU A 55 -4.53 9.94 -6.00
C GLU A 55 -4.15 10.65 -4.69
N SER A 56 -4.09 9.93 -3.57
CA SER A 56 -3.64 10.49 -2.29
C SER A 56 -2.11 10.68 -2.22
N PHE A 57 -1.35 10.05 -3.11
CA PHE A 57 0.12 10.16 -3.14
C PHE A 57 0.57 11.51 -3.69
N PRO A 58 1.82 11.93 -3.39
CA PRO A 58 2.39 13.13 -3.99
C PRO A 58 2.27 13.09 -5.52
N ASN A 59 1.57 14.08 -6.09
CA ASN A 59 1.28 14.22 -7.52
C ASN A 59 0.53 13.04 -8.16
N GLY A 60 -0.14 12.19 -7.36
CA GLY A 60 -0.81 10.98 -7.86
C GLY A 60 0.15 9.97 -8.51
N LEU A 61 1.43 10.03 -8.18
CA LEU A 61 2.46 9.21 -8.83
C LEU A 61 2.58 7.83 -8.18
N PRO A 62 2.83 6.78 -8.98
CA PRO A 62 3.04 5.45 -8.46
C PRO A 62 4.34 5.36 -7.66
N LEU A 63 4.40 4.33 -6.83
CA LEU A 63 5.54 4.07 -5.96
C LEU A 63 6.76 3.62 -6.78
N LYS A 64 7.87 4.36 -6.70
CA LYS A 64 9.15 4.00 -7.37
C LYS A 64 9.63 2.60 -6.97
N ASN A 65 10.28 1.89 -7.90
CA ASN A 65 10.90 0.57 -7.71
C ASN A 65 9.93 -0.52 -7.22
N ARG A 66 8.67 -0.44 -7.66
CA ARG A 66 7.60 -1.39 -7.36
C ARG A 66 6.73 -1.56 -8.60
N THR A 67 6.19 -2.76 -8.79
CA THR A 67 5.10 -2.97 -9.73
C THR A 67 3.81 -2.50 -9.07
N ASN A 68 3.20 -1.44 -9.58
CA ASN A 68 1.98 -0.88 -9.00
C ASN A 68 0.78 -1.38 -9.81
N ILE A 69 -0.16 -2.08 -9.16
CA ILE A 69 -1.43 -2.51 -9.73
C ILE A 69 -2.52 -1.64 -9.13
N VAL A 70 -3.26 -0.92 -9.97
CA VAL A 70 -4.33 -0.01 -9.56
C VAL A 70 -5.67 -0.60 -9.95
N LEU A 71 -6.52 -0.82 -8.96
CA LEU A 71 -7.88 -1.31 -9.17
C LEU A 71 -8.83 -0.12 -9.39
N THR A 72 -9.60 -0.19 -10.47
CA THR A 72 -10.70 0.72 -10.82
C THR A 72 -11.79 -0.05 -11.55
N SER A 73 -13.04 0.41 -11.43
CA SER A 73 -14.19 -0.05 -12.24
C SER A 73 -14.19 0.60 -13.61
#